data_AF-A0A8C1K8C5-F1
#
_entry.id   AF-A0A8C1K8C5-F1
#
_cell.length_a   1.000
_cell.length_b   1.000
_cell.length_c   1.000
_cell.angle_alpha   90.00
_cell.angle_beta   90.00
_cell.angle_gamma   90.00
#
_symmetry.space_group_name_H-M   'P 1'
#
loop_
_entity.id
_entity.type
_entity.pdbx_description
1 polymer ?
#
loop_
_entity_poly.entity_id
_entity_poly.type
_entity_poly.pdbx_seq_one_letter_code
_entity_poly.pdbx_strand_id
1 'polypeptide(L)'
;MESYLFPFDSLICMLLGISFTVWFTLLLVFIIVPAIFGVSFGIRRLYMESLVKLFEWATLRMERGAKEKNQHLYKPYSNGIIAKEPVSLEQEVQEMRRGGAEPEFDMSDIFYFCRRGVESIVDDEVTKRFTAEELESWNLLTRSNYNFHHISTRLTALWGVGVLIRYGFLLPLRVTLAFTGVGLLVVLTSIVGLFPNGRMKNYLSDKVHLMCYRICIRALTAIITYHDSENKPKNGGICVANHTSPIDVIILASDGCYAMVGQVHGGLMGVIQRAMVKACPHIWFERSEVKDRHLVINFFEIGCTVYPVAIKYDPRFGDAFWNSSKFGMVNYLLHMMSSWAIVCSVWYLPPMSRMEGEDAVQFANRVKAAIARKGGLADLLWDGGLKRGKVKEVFKEEQQKLYSKRNEWKSLKLFI
;
A
#
# COMPACT_ATOMS: atom_id res chain seq x y z
N MET A 1 -2.61 35.54 55.01
CA MET A 1 -3.44 34.61 54.23
C MET A 1 -2.49 33.57 53.66
N GLU A 2 -2.00 32.68 54.52
CA GLU A 2 -1.12 31.58 54.12
C GLU A 2 -2.01 30.45 53.60
N SER A 3 -1.85 30.12 52.31
CA SER A 3 -2.55 29.00 51.69
C SER A 3 -1.96 27.70 52.22
N TYR A 4 -2.74 26.97 53.01
CA TYR A 4 -2.50 25.58 53.36
C TYR A 4 -2.50 24.73 52.08
N LEU A 5 -1.34 24.55 51.45
CA LEU A 5 -1.13 23.51 50.45
C LEU A 5 -1.07 22.19 51.22
N PHE A 6 -2.03 21.28 51.03
CA PHE A 6 -2.04 20.03 51.78
C PHE A 6 -0.78 19.20 51.43
N PRO A 7 -0.15 18.50 52.39
CA PRO A 7 1.02 17.65 52.10
C PRO A 7 0.72 16.54 51.08
N PHE A 8 -0.55 16.14 50.95
CA PHE A 8 -1.03 15.25 49.88
C PHE A 8 -0.94 15.88 48.47
N ASP A 9 -1.14 17.20 48.34
CA ASP A 9 -0.98 17.89 47.05
C ASP A 9 0.49 17.94 46.64
N SER A 10 1.40 18.08 47.60
CA SER A 10 2.84 18.02 47.36
C SER A 10 3.30 16.62 46.95
N LEU A 11 2.80 15.56 47.60
CA LEU A 11 3.11 14.17 47.26
C LEU A 11 2.54 13.78 45.88
N ILE A 12 1.30 14.13 45.58
CA ILE A 12 0.68 13.88 44.27
C ILE A 12 1.45 14.63 43.17
N CYS A 13 1.78 15.91 43.38
CA CYS A 13 2.60 16.67 42.45
C CYS A 13 4.00 16.05 42.25
N MET A 14 4.65 15.57 43.31
CA MET A 14 5.93 14.87 43.20
C MET A 14 5.81 13.55 42.43
N LEU A 15 4.80 12.73 42.71
CA LEU A 15 4.57 11.47 42.01
C LEU A 15 4.21 11.69 40.53
N LEU A 16 3.40 12.71 40.22
CA LEU A 16 3.10 13.12 38.86
C LEU A 16 4.35 13.64 38.14
N GLY A 17 5.18 14.43 38.83
CA GLY A 17 6.46 14.92 38.32
C GLY A 17 7.41 13.78 37.98
N ILE A 18 7.63 12.85 38.91
CA ILE A 18 8.47 11.66 38.71
C ILE A 18 7.93 10.81 37.56
N SER A 19 6.63 10.54 37.54
CA SER A 19 5.98 9.77 36.47
C SER A 19 6.19 10.42 35.10
N PHE A 20 6.00 11.74 35.02
CA PHE A 20 6.24 12.51 33.80
C PHE A 20 7.72 12.47 33.39
N THR A 21 8.66 12.65 34.32
CA THR A 21 10.10 12.59 34.03
C THR A 21 10.52 11.20 33.56
N VAL A 22 10.05 10.13 34.20
CA VAL A 22 10.32 8.75 33.78
C VAL A 22 9.73 8.49 32.40
N TRP A 23 8.48 8.88 32.16
CA TRP A 23 7.85 8.72 30.85
C TRP A 23 8.58 9.49 29.75
N PHE A 24 8.95 10.75 30.02
CA PHE A 24 9.68 11.59 29.07
C PHE A 24 11.08 11.06 28.77
N THR A 25 11.81 10.58 29.79
CA THR A 25 13.13 9.97 29.61
C THR A 25 13.05 8.69 28.80
N LEU A 26 12.05 7.83 29.05
CA LEU A 26 11.80 6.63 28.23
C LEU A 26 11.50 7.01 26.78
N LEU A 27 10.63 8.02 26.56
CA LEU A 27 10.31 8.51 25.22
C LEU A 27 11.55 9.05 24.51
N LEU A 28 12.38 9.82 25.21
CA LEU A 28 13.59 10.39 24.63
C LEU A 28 14.61 9.30 24.25
N VAL A 29 14.91 8.39 25.17
CA VAL A 29 15.95 7.37 25.01
C VAL A 29 15.54 6.27 24.03
N PHE A 30 14.29 5.80 24.09
CA PHE A 30 13.85 4.65 23.30
C PHE A 30 13.14 5.01 21.99
N ILE A 31 12.60 6.22 21.87
CA ILE A 31 11.83 6.64 20.69
C ILE A 31 12.57 7.72 19.90
N ILE A 32 12.85 8.87 20.53
CA ILE A 32 13.40 10.05 19.82
C ILE A 32 14.85 9.83 19.39
N VAL A 33 15.75 9.49 20.32
CA VAL A 33 17.18 9.35 20.03
C VAL A 33 17.44 8.31 18.91
N PRO A 34 16.88 7.08 18.96
CA PRO A 34 17.03 6.13 17.87
C PRO A 34 16.39 6.61 16.56
N ALA A 35 15.34 7.46 16.61
CA ALA A 35 14.76 8.05 15.41
C ALA A 35 15.69 9.07 14.74
N ILE A 36 16.34 9.92 15.52
CA ILE A 36 17.30 10.91 15.02
C ILE A 36 18.47 10.20 14.33
N PHE A 37 19.07 9.21 15.00
CA PHE A 37 20.25 8.51 14.48
C PHE A 37 19.92 7.39 13.49
N GLY A 38 18.65 7.00 13.35
CA GLY A 38 18.24 5.91 12.46
C GLY A 38 18.65 4.52 12.97
N VAL A 39 18.96 4.40 14.27
CA VAL A 39 19.37 3.13 14.89
C VAL A 39 18.13 2.34 15.31
N SER A 40 18.27 1.02 15.28
CA SER A 40 17.28 0.10 15.83
C SER A 40 17.95 -0.87 16.81
N PHE A 41 17.28 -1.19 17.92
CA PHE A 41 17.80 -2.09 18.94
C PHE A 41 17.72 -3.59 18.56
N GLY A 42 17.53 -3.92 17.27
CA GLY A 42 17.43 -5.32 16.80
C GLY A 42 16.15 -6.07 17.21
N ILE A 43 15.41 -5.62 18.22
CA ILE A 43 14.16 -6.23 18.73
C ILE A 43 13.17 -6.53 17.61
N ARG A 44 13.04 -5.60 16.65
CA ARG A 44 12.13 -5.74 15.52
C ARG A 44 12.49 -6.91 14.61
N ARG A 45 13.79 -7.13 14.37
CA ARG A 45 14.27 -8.25 13.54
C ARG A 45 13.96 -9.58 14.22
N LEU A 46 14.26 -9.69 15.52
CA LEU A 46 13.95 -10.87 16.32
C LEU A 46 12.43 -11.17 16.34
N TYR A 47 11.61 -10.13 16.52
CA TYR A 47 10.15 -10.23 16.47
C TYR A 47 9.67 -10.82 15.13
N MET A 48 10.21 -10.35 14.01
CA MET A 48 9.83 -10.86 12.69
C MET A 48 10.29 -12.28 12.43
N GLU A 49 11.54 -12.60 12.75
CA GLU A 49 12.07 -13.95 12.58
C GLU A 49 11.25 -14.96 13.38
N SER A 50 10.78 -14.54 14.57
CA SER A 50 9.85 -15.34 15.39
C SER A 50 8.47 -15.47 14.74
N LEU A 51 7.92 -14.38 14.20
CA LEU A 51 6.61 -14.36 13.55
C LEU A 51 6.56 -15.21 12.27
N VAL A 52 7.60 -15.14 11.44
CA VAL A 52 7.73 -15.95 10.21
C VAL A 52 7.76 -17.43 10.55
N LYS A 53 8.60 -17.84 11.51
CA LYS A 53 8.66 -19.22 12.00
C LYS A 53 7.30 -19.70 12.51
N LEU A 54 6.56 -18.82 13.21
CA LEU A 54 5.21 -19.13 13.70
C LEU A 54 4.20 -19.32 12.56
N PHE A 55 4.22 -18.45 11.54
CA PHE A 55 3.33 -18.55 10.37
C PHE A 55 3.61 -19.80 9.54
N GLU A 56 4.89 -20.12 9.30
CA GLU A 56 5.30 -21.33 8.59
C GLU A 56 4.84 -22.59 9.34
N TRP A 57 5.10 -22.64 10.66
CA TRP A 57 4.64 -23.74 11.50
C TRP A 57 3.12 -23.91 11.47
N ALA A 58 2.37 -22.81 11.59
CA ALA A 58 0.91 -22.84 11.57
C ALA A 58 0.37 -23.31 10.21
N THR A 59 0.96 -22.82 9.11
CA THR A 59 0.59 -23.20 7.75
C THR A 59 0.83 -24.69 7.50
N LEU A 60 2.02 -25.20 7.83
CA LEU A 60 2.36 -26.63 7.71
C LEU A 60 1.41 -27.52 8.52
N ARG A 61 0.98 -27.05 9.71
CA ARG A 61 0.04 -27.79 10.55
C ARG A 61 -1.34 -27.87 9.94
N MET A 62 -1.84 -26.77 9.35
CA MET A 62 -3.12 -26.75 8.64
C MET A 62 -3.08 -27.67 7.41
N GLU A 63 -2.00 -27.60 6.62
CA GLU A 63 -1.81 -28.47 5.46
C GLU A 63 -1.85 -29.95 5.84
N ARG A 64 -1.20 -30.31 6.96
CA ARG A 64 -1.26 -31.67 7.49
C ARG A 64 -2.69 -32.05 7.93
N GLY A 65 -3.38 -31.16 8.64
CA GLY A 65 -4.75 -31.41 9.11
C GLY A 65 -5.77 -31.53 7.98
N ALA A 66 -5.59 -30.79 6.88
CA ALA A 66 -6.44 -30.88 5.70
C ALA A 66 -6.20 -32.19 4.93
N LYS A 67 -4.92 -32.60 4.78
CA LYS A 67 -4.55 -33.91 4.23
C LYS A 67 -5.15 -35.05 5.05
N GLU A 68 -5.09 -34.98 6.37
CA GLU A 68 -5.69 -35.97 7.29
C GLU A 68 -7.22 -36.07 7.15
N LYS A 69 -7.90 -34.97 6.77
CA LYS A 69 -9.36 -34.89 6.62
C LYS A 69 -9.86 -35.10 5.17
N ASN A 70 -8.99 -35.43 4.21
CA ASN A 70 -9.30 -35.46 2.77
C ASN A 70 -9.98 -34.17 2.26
N GLN A 71 -9.74 -33.04 2.91
CA GLN A 71 -10.22 -31.73 2.45
C GLN A 71 -9.10 -31.09 1.63
N HIS A 72 -9.40 -30.75 0.38
CA HIS A 72 -8.53 -29.87 -0.39
C HIS A 72 -8.51 -28.50 0.30
N LEU A 73 -7.35 -28.12 0.84
CA LEU A 73 -7.11 -26.73 1.23
C LEU A 73 -7.24 -25.89 -0.03
N TYR A 74 -8.17 -24.94 -0.02
CA TYR A 74 -8.28 -23.93 -1.06
C TYR A 74 -6.94 -23.17 -1.08
N LYS A 75 -6.09 -23.47 -2.06
CA LYS A 75 -5.00 -22.59 -2.45
C LYS A 75 -5.62 -21.56 -3.39
N PRO A 76 -5.55 -20.25 -3.08
CA PRO A 76 -5.80 -19.25 -4.11
C PRO A 76 -4.89 -19.62 -5.30
N TYR A 77 -5.45 -19.63 -6.51
CA TYR A 77 -4.71 -19.96 -7.72
C TYR A 77 -3.39 -19.16 -7.78
N SER A 78 -2.27 -19.83 -7.55
CA SER A 78 -0.91 -19.27 -7.66
C SER A 78 -0.45 -19.17 -9.12
N ASN A 79 -1.37 -19.05 -10.06
CA ASN A 79 -1.06 -18.74 -11.44
C ASN A 79 -1.12 -17.22 -11.55
N GLY A 80 0.01 -16.56 -11.35
CA GLY A 80 0.19 -15.20 -11.84
C GLY A 80 -0.28 -15.19 -13.29
N ILE A 81 -1.32 -14.41 -13.55
CA ILE A 81 -1.99 -14.12 -14.83
C ILE A 81 -1.24 -14.77 -15.97
N ILE A 82 -1.48 -16.07 -16.12
CA ILE A 82 -1.18 -16.74 -17.37
C ILE A 82 -2.23 -16.10 -18.25
N ALA A 83 -1.79 -15.22 -19.14
CA ALA A 83 -2.56 -14.90 -20.32
C ALA A 83 -3.03 -16.26 -20.82
N LYS A 84 -4.31 -16.60 -20.62
CA LYS A 84 -4.89 -17.74 -21.30
C LYS A 84 -4.54 -17.43 -22.75
N GLU A 85 -3.68 -18.27 -23.34
CA GLU A 85 -3.55 -18.24 -24.78
C GLU A 85 -4.98 -18.22 -25.30
N PRO A 86 -5.30 -17.32 -26.26
CA PRO A 86 -6.65 -17.16 -26.73
C PRO A 86 -7.07 -18.46 -27.41
N VAL A 87 -7.50 -19.45 -26.63
CA VAL A 87 -8.04 -20.70 -27.14
C VAL A 87 -9.24 -20.27 -27.95
N SER A 88 -9.18 -20.61 -29.22
CA SER A 88 -10.15 -20.08 -30.15
C SER A 88 -11.52 -20.65 -29.77
N LEU A 89 -12.57 -19.84 -29.78
CA LEU A 89 -13.93 -20.25 -29.40
C LEU A 89 -14.37 -21.56 -30.07
N GLU A 90 -13.94 -21.76 -31.32
CA GLU A 90 -14.15 -22.99 -32.10
C GLU A 90 -13.51 -24.22 -31.47
N GLN A 91 -12.30 -24.13 -30.91
CA GLN A 91 -11.60 -25.29 -30.34
C GLN A 91 -12.27 -25.81 -29.06
N GLU A 92 -12.75 -24.93 -28.17
CA GLU A 92 -13.46 -25.36 -26.94
C GLU A 92 -14.86 -25.93 -27.26
N VAL A 93 -15.58 -25.34 -28.21
CA VAL A 93 -16.89 -25.85 -28.65
C VAL A 93 -16.73 -27.18 -29.39
N GLN A 94 -15.67 -27.34 -30.18
CA GLN A 94 -15.35 -28.57 -30.92
C GLN A 94 -14.77 -29.67 -30.03
N GLU A 95 -14.08 -29.35 -28.93
CA GLU A 95 -13.68 -30.36 -27.93
C GLU A 95 -14.87 -30.88 -27.11
N MET A 96 -15.85 -30.03 -26.81
CA MET A 96 -17.12 -30.48 -26.20
C MET A 96 -17.92 -31.36 -27.16
N ARG A 97 -17.91 -31.02 -28.45
CA ARG A 97 -18.54 -31.82 -29.51
C ARG A 97 -17.57 -32.89 -29.99
N ARG A 98 -17.46 -34.01 -29.26
CA ARG A 98 -16.74 -35.22 -29.73
C ARG A 98 -17.35 -35.75 -31.04
N GLY A 99 -16.95 -35.20 -32.18
CA GLY A 99 -17.42 -35.60 -33.50
C GLY A 99 -17.40 -34.44 -34.50
N GLY A 100 -16.55 -34.54 -35.52
CA GLY A 100 -16.29 -33.50 -36.52
C GLY A 100 -17.42 -33.24 -37.51
N ALA A 101 -18.56 -32.74 -37.02
CA ALA A 101 -19.57 -32.10 -37.86
C ALA A 101 -19.40 -30.57 -37.84
N GLU A 102 -19.78 -29.93 -38.95
CA GLU A 102 -19.78 -28.47 -39.16
C GLU A 102 -20.40 -27.69 -37.98
N PRO A 103 -19.94 -26.47 -37.67
CA PRO A 103 -20.29 -25.78 -36.43
C PRO A 103 -21.64 -25.08 -36.56
N GLU A 104 -22.73 -25.85 -36.65
CA GLU A 104 -24.08 -25.30 -36.55
C GLU A 104 -24.42 -25.01 -35.08
N PHE A 105 -25.00 -23.85 -34.81
CA PHE A 105 -25.32 -23.39 -33.45
C PHE A 105 -26.40 -24.30 -32.83
N ASP A 106 -26.11 -24.87 -31.66
CA ASP A 106 -27.09 -25.65 -30.90
C ASP A 106 -27.61 -24.86 -29.70
N MET A 107 -28.86 -25.09 -29.31
CA MET A 107 -29.46 -24.39 -28.17
C MET A 107 -28.71 -24.65 -26.86
N SER A 108 -28.01 -25.80 -26.73
CA SER A 108 -27.17 -26.08 -25.56
C SER A 108 -25.92 -25.19 -25.46
N ASP A 109 -25.46 -24.58 -26.57
CA ASP A 109 -24.34 -23.64 -26.56
C ASP A 109 -24.65 -22.37 -25.76
N ILE A 110 -25.94 -22.04 -25.56
CA ILE A 110 -26.38 -20.93 -24.70
C ILE A 110 -25.85 -21.11 -23.27
N PHE A 111 -25.88 -22.33 -22.72
CA PHE A 111 -25.33 -22.60 -21.38
C PHE A 111 -23.82 -22.40 -21.34
N TYR A 112 -23.11 -22.74 -22.41
CA TYR A 112 -21.69 -22.46 -22.54
C TYR A 112 -21.43 -20.96 -22.57
N PHE A 113 -22.13 -20.18 -23.40
CA PHE A 113 -21.98 -18.72 -23.44
C PHE A 113 -22.37 -18.05 -22.12
N CYS A 114 -23.45 -18.49 -21.46
CA CYS A 114 -23.83 -18.01 -20.13
C CYS A 114 -22.74 -18.32 -19.09
N ARG A 115 -22.21 -19.55 -19.09
CA ARG A 115 -21.10 -19.94 -18.22
C ARG A 115 -19.86 -19.09 -18.48
N ARG A 116 -19.43 -18.95 -19.74
CA ARG A 116 -18.26 -18.13 -20.12
C ARG A 116 -18.49 -16.65 -19.80
N GLY A 117 -19.72 -16.14 -19.94
CA GLY A 117 -20.10 -14.80 -19.55
C GLY A 117 -19.99 -14.59 -18.04
N VAL A 118 -20.53 -15.51 -17.24
CA VAL A 118 -20.39 -15.49 -15.77
C VAL A 118 -18.93 -15.64 -15.36
N GLU A 119 -18.19 -16.58 -15.95
CA GLU A 119 -16.75 -16.75 -15.73
C GLU A 119 -15.99 -15.47 -16.05
N SER A 120 -16.31 -14.79 -17.15
CA SER A 120 -15.63 -13.53 -17.53
C SER A 120 -15.98 -12.36 -16.61
N ILE A 121 -17.19 -12.34 -16.03
CA ILE A 121 -17.58 -11.37 -15.00
C ILE A 121 -16.86 -11.67 -13.68
N VAL A 122 -16.80 -12.95 -13.29
CA VAL A 122 -16.09 -13.42 -12.09
C VAL A 122 -14.57 -13.24 -12.24
N ASP A 123 -14.05 -13.42 -13.45
CA ASP A 123 -12.64 -13.25 -13.81
C ASP A 123 -12.29 -11.86 -14.31
N ASP A 124 -13.15 -10.87 -14.07
CA ASP A 124 -12.89 -9.49 -14.45
C ASP A 124 -11.53 -9.01 -13.89
N GLU A 125 -10.61 -8.75 -14.82
CA GLU A 125 -9.26 -8.28 -14.56
C GLU A 125 -9.23 -6.87 -13.97
N VAL A 126 -10.33 -6.11 -14.00
CA VAL A 126 -10.43 -4.75 -13.45
C VAL A 126 -10.82 -4.79 -11.98
N THR A 127 -11.95 -5.42 -11.62
CA THR A 127 -12.46 -5.42 -10.25
C THR A 127 -11.51 -6.12 -9.27
N LYS A 128 -10.86 -7.22 -9.68
CA LYS A 128 -9.87 -7.94 -8.87
C LYS A 128 -8.64 -7.09 -8.48
N ARG A 129 -8.35 -6.00 -9.21
CA ARG A 129 -7.22 -5.09 -8.90
C ARG A 129 -7.57 -4.04 -7.85
N PHE A 130 -8.85 -3.98 -7.47
CA PHE A 130 -9.35 -3.06 -6.45
C PHE A 130 -9.78 -3.77 -5.16
N THR A 131 -9.43 -5.05 -5.05
CA THR A 131 -9.59 -5.88 -3.86
C THR A 131 -8.22 -6.16 -3.24
N ALA A 132 -8.23 -6.41 -1.93
CA ALA A 132 -7.07 -6.90 -1.20
C ALA A 132 -6.54 -8.20 -1.82
N GLU A 133 -5.22 -8.41 -1.77
CA GLU A 133 -4.62 -9.67 -2.17
C GLU A 133 -5.03 -10.79 -1.20
N GLU A 134 -5.56 -11.90 -1.73
CA GLU A 134 -5.88 -13.08 -0.92
C GLU A 134 -4.58 -13.83 -0.57
N LEU A 135 -4.37 -14.08 0.72
CA LEU A 135 -3.13 -14.67 1.21
C LEU A 135 -3.11 -16.20 0.99
N GLU A 136 -2.01 -16.70 0.44
CA GLU A 136 -1.74 -18.14 0.35
C GLU A 136 -1.47 -18.78 1.73
N SER A 137 -0.97 -18.00 2.70
CA SER A 137 -0.57 -18.48 4.03
C SER A 137 -1.42 -17.87 5.15
N TRP A 138 -1.76 -18.67 6.16
CA TRP A 138 -2.50 -18.20 7.32
C TRP A 138 -1.59 -17.45 8.30
N ASN A 139 -1.91 -16.19 8.54
CA ASN A 139 -1.10 -15.27 9.34
C ASN A 139 -1.75 -14.92 10.68
N LEU A 140 -2.57 -15.81 11.25
CA LEU A 140 -3.34 -15.55 12.47
C LEU A 140 -4.29 -14.33 12.36
N LEU A 141 -4.52 -13.80 11.16
CA LEU A 141 -5.53 -12.79 10.86
C LEU A 141 -6.70 -13.44 10.12
N THR A 142 -7.89 -13.43 10.73
CA THR A 142 -9.12 -13.96 10.10
C THR A 142 -9.74 -12.99 9.10
N ARG A 143 -9.22 -11.75 9.01
CA ARG A 143 -9.85 -10.67 8.21
C ARG A 143 -9.78 -10.88 6.69
N SER A 144 -8.78 -11.61 6.19
CA SER A 144 -8.57 -11.84 4.75
C SER A 144 -8.96 -13.24 4.28
N ASN A 145 -9.59 -14.06 5.14
CA ASN A 145 -9.95 -15.43 4.78
C ASN A 145 -11.43 -15.69 5.13
N TYR A 146 -12.29 -15.63 4.11
CA TYR A 146 -13.74 -15.78 4.23
C TYR A 146 -14.22 -17.21 4.53
N ASN A 147 -13.33 -18.22 4.42
CA ASN A 147 -13.71 -19.64 4.48
C ASN A 147 -13.17 -20.39 5.71
N PHE A 148 -12.80 -19.69 6.79
CA PHE A 148 -12.18 -20.34 7.94
C PHE A 148 -13.20 -20.93 8.93
N HIS A 149 -13.64 -22.17 8.67
CA HIS A 149 -14.31 -23.00 9.67
C HIS A 149 -13.26 -23.63 10.61
N HIS A 150 -13.56 -23.62 11.91
CA HIS A 150 -12.74 -24.11 13.04
C HIS A 150 -11.85 -25.33 12.71
N ILE A 151 -10.53 -25.12 12.48
CA ILE A 151 -9.62 -26.23 12.10
C ILE A 151 -9.14 -27.03 13.32
N SER A 152 -8.76 -26.37 14.42
CA SER A 152 -8.23 -27.02 15.65
C SER A 152 -8.28 -26.12 16.89
N THR A 153 -8.53 -26.69 18.08
CA THR A 153 -8.54 -25.98 19.38
C THR A 153 -7.22 -25.28 19.72
N ARG A 154 -6.08 -25.91 19.39
CA ARG A 154 -4.75 -25.32 19.62
C ARG A 154 -4.49 -24.11 18.72
N LEU A 155 -5.02 -24.15 17.49
CA LEU A 155 -4.88 -23.07 16.52
C LEU A 155 -5.78 -21.88 16.91
N THR A 156 -6.98 -22.14 17.42
CA THR A 156 -7.86 -21.13 18.01
C THR A 156 -7.25 -20.50 19.27
N ALA A 157 -6.61 -21.31 20.14
CA ALA A 157 -5.89 -20.78 21.30
C ALA A 157 -4.73 -19.86 20.88
N LEU A 158 -3.93 -20.27 19.89
CA LEU A 158 -2.85 -19.45 19.34
C LEU A 158 -3.38 -18.15 18.71
N TRP A 159 -4.51 -18.21 18.00
CA TRP A 159 -5.20 -17.03 17.50
C TRP A 159 -5.64 -16.09 18.63
N GLY A 160 -6.22 -16.63 19.71
CA GLY A 160 -6.61 -15.86 20.89
C GLY A 160 -5.44 -15.15 21.57
N VAL A 161 -4.30 -15.84 21.70
CA VAL A 161 -3.04 -15.23 22.16
C VAL A 161 -2.60 -14.12 21.21
N GLY A 162 -2.68 -14.34 19.89
CA GLY A 162 -2.36 -13.31 18.90
C GLY A 162 -3.28 -12.09 18.96
N VAL A 163 -4.56 -12.27 19.26
CA VAL A 163 -5.50 -11.18 19.53
C VAL A 163 -5.09 -10.40 20.78
N LEU A 164 -4.80 -11.09 21.89
CA LEU A 164 -4.35 -10.45 23.14
C LEU A 164 -3.07 -9.62 22.92
N ILE A 165 -2.07 -10.18 22.24
CA ILE A 165 -0.81 -9.48 21.95
C ILE A 165 -1.07 -8.24 21.09
N ARG A 166 -1.85 -8.38 20.01
CA ARG A 166 -2.09 -7.28 19.06
C ARG A 166 -2.91 -6.15 19.66
N TYR A 167 -4.02 -6.46 20.30
CA TYR A 167 -4.95 -5.44 20.78
C TYR A 167 -4.65 -4.98 22.21
N GLY A 168 -4.10 -5.85 23.06
CA GLY A 168 -3.74 -5.52 24.45
C GLY A 168 -2.41 -4.80 24.58
N PHE A 169 -1.42 -5.08 23.72
CA PHE A 169 -0.07 -4.54 23.86
C PHE A 169 0.38 -3.73 22.64
N LEU A 170 0.34 -4.31 21.44
CA LEU A 170 0.88 -3.65 20.24
C LEU A 170 0.06 -2.43 19.82
N LEU A 171 -1.27 -2.53 19.77
CA LEU A 171 -2.12 -1.44 19.30
C LEU A 171 -2.03 -0.20 20.21
N PRO A 172 -2.12 -0.29 21.56
CA PRO A 172 -1.92 0.87 22.42
C PRO A 172 -0.54 1.51 22.25
N LEU A 173 0.52 0.70 22.13
CA LEU A 173 1.88 1.18 21.87
C LEU A 173 1.97 1.91 20.53
N ARG A 174 1.34 1.37 19.48
CA ARG A 174 1.33 1.99 18.15
C ARG A 174 0.54 3.29 18.13
N VAL A 175 -0.60 3.33 18.83
CA VAL A 175 -1.43 4.53 18.96
C VAL A 175 -0.67 5.64 19.66
N THR A 176 -0.01 5.34 20.79
CA THR A 176 0.83 6.32 21.48
C THR A 176 1.96 6.83 20.60
N LEU A 177 2.70 5.94 19.92
CA LEU A 177 3.76 6.33 18.97
C LEU A 177 3.24 7.19 17.81
N ALA A 178 2.06 6.89 17.26
CA ALA A 178 1.46 7.65 16.17
C ALA A 178 1.09 9.06 16.63
N PHE A 179 0.46 9.20 17.80
CA PHE A 179 0.13 10.52 18.37
C PHE A 179 1.40 11.32 18.69
N THR A 180 2.42 10.69 19.27
CA THR A 180 3.71 11.35 19.51
C THR A 180 4.37 11.79 18.21
N GLY A 181 4.45 10.92 17.20
CA GLY A 181 5.09 11.24 15.91
C GLY A 181 4.39 12.37 15.16
N VAL A 182 3.06 12.31 15.07
CA VAL A 182 2.26 13.36 14.40
C VAL A 182 2.26 14.66 15.21
N GLY A 183 2.15 14.59 16.54
CA GLY A 183 2.19 15.76 17.42
C GLY A 183 3.53 16.49 17.32
N LEU A 184 4.65 15.74 17.40
CA LEU A 184 5.99 16.30 17.21
C LEU A 184 6.16 16.88 15.81
N LEU A 185 5.66 16.22 14.76
CA LEU A 185 5.70 16.76 13.40
C LEU A 185 5.04 18.14 13.35
N VAL A 186 3.79 18.26 13.81
CA VAL A 186 3.03 19.52 13.75
C VAL A 186 3.69 20.64 14.54
N VAL A 187 4.15 20.35 15.76
CA VAL A 187 4.77 21.34 16.65
C VAL A 187 6.14 21.76 16.12
N LEU A 188 7.01 20.80 15.82
CA LEU A 188 8.38 21.09 15.41
C LEU A 188 8.45 21.75 14.04
N THR A 189 7.63 21.34 13.06
CA THR A 189 7.62 22.02 11.75
C THR A 189 7.05 23.44 11.86
N SER A 190 6.11 23.67 12.78
CA SER A 190 5.62 25.03 13.07
C SER A 190 6.71 25.91 13.68
N ILE A 191 7.52 25.36 14.60
CA ILE A 191 8.68 26.06 15.18
C ILE A 191 9.74 26.33 14.10
N VAL A 192 10.08 25.35 13.27
CA VAL A 192 11.01 25.52 12.14
C VAL A 192 10.52 26.60 11.17
N GLY A 193 9.20 26.72 10.99
CA GLY A 193 8.58 27.76 10.17
C GLY A 193 8.85 29.19 10.63
N LEU A 194 9.20 29.41 11.90
CA LEU A 194 9.53 30.73 12.44
C LEU A 194 10.94 31.20 12.03
N PHE A 195 11.80 30.30 11.58
CA PHE A 195 13.15 30.64 11.14
C PHE A 195 13.14 31.25 9.74
N PRO A 196 14.06 32.19 9.45
CA PRO A 196 14.22 32.77 8.12
C PRO A 196 14.65 31.70 7.11
N ASN A 197 14.24 31.87 5.85
CA ASN A 197 14.61 30.95 4.78
C ASN A 197 16.13 30.97 4.58
N GLY A 198 16.76 29.80 4.71
CA GLY A 198 18.20 29.66 4.63
C GLY A 198 18.67 28.24 4.95
N ARG A 199 19.99 28.04 4.95
CA ARG A 199 20.59 26.71 5.17
C ARG A 199 20.19 26.08 6.50
N MET A 200 20.11 26.88 7.57
CA MET A 200 19.76 26.40 8.90
C MET A 200 18.31 25.89 8.97
N LYS A 201 17.36 26.62 8.38
CA LYS A 201 15.96 26.20 8.29
C LYS A 201 15.85 24.87 7.53
N ASN A 202 16.52 24.75 6.39
CA ASN A 202 16.49 23.52 5.58
C ASN A 202 17.08 22.34 6.35
N TYR A 203 18.26 22.52 6.96
CA TYR A 203 18.90 21.47 7.76
C TYR A 203 18.01 21.01 8.92
N LEU A 204 17.43 21.96 9.67
CA LEU A 204 16.57 21.63 10.81
C LEU A 204 15.26 20.97 10.35
N SER A 205 14.67 21.49 9.25
CA SER A 205 13.50 20.90 8.60
C SER A 205 13.76 19.45 8.23
N ASP A 206 14.91 19.15 7.62
CA ASP A 206 15.25 17.79 7.21
C ASP A 206 15.37 16.84 8.41
N LYS A 207 16.03 17.27 9.48
CA LYS A 207 16.17 16.47 10.70
C LYS A 207 14.83 16.23 11.40
N VAL A 208 14.00 17.27 11.50
CA VAL A 208 12.67 17.18 12.11
C VAL A 208 11.77 16.22 11.32
N HIS A 209 11.70 16.38 10.00
CA HIS A 209 10.88 15.52 9.15
C HIS A 209 11.35 14.07 9.22
N LEU A 210 12.64 13.80 9.01
CA LEU A 210 13.19 12.44 9.08
C LEU A 210 12.90 11.78 10.43
N MET A 211 13.13 12.49 11.54
CA MET A 211 12.84 11.97 12.87
C MET A 211 11.36 11.62 13.02
N CYS A 212 10.46 12.53 12.66
CA CYS A 212 9.02 12.33 12.81
C CYS A 212 8.51 11.20 11.91
N TYR A 213 8.92 11.13 10.64
CA TYR A 213 8.56 10.02 9.74
C TYR A 213 9.10 8.69 10.27
N ARG A 214 10.32 8.66 10.80
CA ARG A 214 10.90 7.48 11.46
C ARG A 214 10.12 7.05 12.72
N ILE A 215 9.47 7.96 13.43
CA ILE A 215 8.57 7.62 14.54
C ILE A 215 7.24 7.08 13.98
N CYS A 216 6.67 7.72 12.95
CA CYS A 216 5.43 7.26 12.32
C CYS A 216 5.56 5.85 11.71
N ILE A 217 6.67 5.53 11.03
CA ILE A 217 6.89 4.17 10.52
C ILE A 217 7.08 3.15 11.66
N ARG A 218 7.63 3.56 12.81
CA ARG A 218 7.72 2.71 14.01
C ARG A 218 6.34 2.43 14.59
N ALA A 219 5.44 3.42 14.56
CA ALA A 219 4.03 3.26 14.93
C ALA A 219 3.29 2.25 14.04
N LEU A 220 3.72 2.05 12.79
CA LEU A 220 3.20 0.98 11.92
C LEU A 220 3.95 -0.35 12.08
N THR A 221 5.00 -0.40 12.91
CA THR A 221 5.95 -1.52 12.94
C THR A 221 6.45 -1.83 11.52
N ALA A 222 6.70 -0.78 10.74
CA ALA A 222 7.08 -0.96 9.35
C ALA A 222 8.52 -1.46 9.23
N ILE A 223 8.78 -2.36 8.30
CA ILE A 223 10.10 -2.94 8.04
C ILE A 223 10.35 -2.75 6.57
N ILE A 224 11.32 -1.90 6.29
CA ILE A 224 11.56 -1.39 4.96
C ILE A 224 12.96 -1.83 4.57
N THR A 225 13.04 -2.59 3.49
CA THR A 225 14.32 -2.96 2.88
C THR A 225 14.56 -2.04 1.70
N TYR A 226 15.60 -1.22 1.78
CA TYR A 226 16.00 -0.32 0.71
C TYR A 226 17.04 -1.01 -0.17
N HIS A 227 16.82 -0.96 -1.48
CA HIS A 227 17.68 -1.55 -2.48
C HIS A 227 18.18 -0.47 -3.43
N ASP A 228 19.40 -0.65 -3.96
CA ASP A 228 19.96 0.18 -5.03
C ASP A 228 20.05 1.67 -4.63
N SER A 229 20.48 1.94 -3.39
CA SER A 229 20.49 3.28 -2.76
C SER A 229 21.35 4.32 -3.49
N GLU A 230 22.26 3.89 -4.37
CA GLU A 230 23.02 4.74 -5.28
C GLU A 230 22.12 5.51 -6.27
N ASN A 231 20.92 5.00 -6.56
CA ASN A 231 19.94 5.61 -7.46
C ASN A 231 18.95 6.54 -6.75
N LYS A 232 19.21 6.91 -5.50
CA LYS A 232 18.32 7.80 -4.74
C LYS A 232 18.12 9.15 -5.46
N PRO A 233 16.91 9.74 -5.37
CA PRO A 233 16.63 11.05 -5.95
C PRO A 233 17.61 12.12 -5.45
N LYS A 234 18.16 12.89 -6.39
CA LYS A 234 19.05 14.03 -6.13
C LYS A 234 18.27 15.34 -6.25
N ASN A 235 18.82 16.41 -5.67
CA ASN A 235 18.24 17.75 -5.75
C ASN A 235 17.99 18.14 -7.22
N GLY A 236 16.79 18.65 -7.50
CA GLY A 236 16.33 18.99 -8.86
C GLY A 236 15.69 17.83 -9.64
N GLY A 237 15.72 16.61 -9.10
CA GLY A 237 15.04 15.44 -9.66
C GLY A 237 13.61 15.24 -9.16
N ILE A 238 12.82 14.48 -9.90
CA ILE A 238 11.45 14.11 -9.53
C ILE A 238 11.41 12.64 -9.13
N CYS A 239 11.01 12.35 -7.89
CA CYS A 239 10.78 10.99 -7.44
C CYS A 239 9.37 10.52 -7.86
N VAL A 240 9.28 9.40 -8.57
CA VAL A 240 8.02 8.82 -9.02
C VAL A 240 7.91 7.39 -8.51
N ALA A 241 6.87 7.10 -7.72
CA ALA A 241 6.65 5.79 -7.14
C ALA A 241 5.26 5.23 -7.49
N ASN A 242 5.10 3.90 -7.45
CA ASN A 242 3.76 3.32 -7.43
C ASN A 242 3.03 3.71 -6.14
N HIS A 243 1.71 3.90 -6.24
CA HIS A 243 0.89 4.36 -5.13
C HIS A 243 -0.13 3.30 -4.70
N THR A 244 0.22 2.53 -3.68
CA THR A 244 -0.63 1.50 -3.06
C THR A 244 -1.52 2.13 -2.00
N SER A 245 -0.96 3.07 -1.21
CA SER A 245 -1.67 3.68 -0.09
C SER A 245 -1.01 4.98 0.42
N PRO A 246 -1.69 5.75 1.29
CA PRO A 246 -1.14 6.98 1.84
C PRO A 246 0.13 6.79 2.66
N ILE A 247 0.39 5.57 3.17
CA ILE A 247 1.59 5.29 3.97
C ILE A 247 2.86 5.17 3.11
N ASP A 248 2.73 5.04 1.77
CA ASP A 248 3.87 5.07 0.84
C ASP A 248 4.72 6.32 1.05
N VAL A 249 4.06 7.46 1.31
CA VAL A 249 4.70 8.75 1.56
C VAL A 249 5.63 8.69 2.76
N ILE A 250 5.14 8.19 3.91
CA ILE A 250 5.96 8.13 5.14
C ILE A 250 7.02 7.04 5.06
N ILE A 251 6.80 5.99 4.25
CA ILE A 251 7.81 4.96 3.97
C ILE A 251 8.98 5.59 3.24
N LEU A 252 8.73 6.25 2.10
CA LEU A 252 9.80 6.93 1.35
C LEU A 252 10.44 8.05 2.18
N ALA A 253 9.62 8.87 2.84
CA ALA A 253 10.11 10.01 3.61
C ALA A 253 10.89 9.64 4.89
N SER A 254 10.90 8.35 5.27
CA SER A 254 11.70 7.88 6.40
C SER A 254 13.18 7.67 6.08
N ASP A 255 13.52 7.60 4.78
CA ASP A 255 14.88 7.39 4.27
C ASP A 255 15.45 8.60 3.50
N GLY A 256 14.60 9.59 3.19
CA GLY A 256 15.03 10.88 2.64
C GLY A 256 13.95 11.95 2.78
N CYS A 257 14.32 13.22 2.73
CA CYS A 257 13.33 14.32 2.72
C CYS A 257 12.86 14.59 1.29
N TYR A 258 11.55 14.61 1.10
CA TYR A 258 10.93 14.92 -0.18
C TYR A 258 9.94 16.07 -0.02
N ALA A 259 10.01 17.05 -0.91
CA ALA A 259 8.87 17.90 -1.17
C ALA A 259 7.77 17.03 -1.80
N MET A 260 6.53 17.27 -1.39
CA MET A 260 5.40 16.42 -1.77
C MET A 260 4.41 17.23 -2.57
N VAL A 261 3.77 16.53 -3.50
CA VAL A 261 2.69 17.05 -4.31
C VAL A 261 1.46 16.19 -4.04
N GLY A 262 0.34 16.80 -3.67
CA GLY A 262 -0.88 16.04 -3.38
C GLY A 262 -2.13 16.90 -3.33
N GLN A 263 -3.25 16.27 -3.03
CA GLN A 263 -4.52 16.99 -2.89
C GLN A 263 -4.62 17.67 -1.52
N VAL A 264 -5.25 18.84 -1.45
CA VAL A 264 -5.65 19.48 -0.20
C VAL A 264 -6.69 18.61 0.52
N HIS A 265 -6.51 18.40 1.82
CA HIS A 265 -7.43 17.68 2.68
C HIS A 265 -7.90 18.54 3.86
N GLY A 266 -9.11 18.29 4.33
CA GLY A 266 -9.63 18.85 5.59
C GLY A 266 -9.21 18.06 6.83
N GLY A 267 -9.78 18.42 7.99
CA GLY A 267 -9.60 17.70 9.26
C GLY A 267 -8.14 17.60 9.73
N LEU A 268 -7.80 16.48 10.36
CA LEU A 268 -6.45 16.21 10.89
C LEU A 268 -5.37 16.25 9.78
N MET A 269 -5.65 15.69 8.61
CA MET A 269 -4.70 15.71 7.49
C MET A 269 -4.41 17.14 7.03
N GLY A 270 -5.43 18.00 6.98
CA GLY A 270 -5.24 19.42 6.68
C GLY A 270 -4.38 20.17 7.71
N VAL A 271 -4.50 19.82 9.00
CA VAL A 271 -3.61 20.38 10.05
C VAL A 271 -2.16 19.98 9.80
N ILE A 272 -1.93 18.70 9.51
CA ILE A 272 -0.59 18.17 9.18
C ILE A 272 -0.03 18.86 7.93
N GLN A 273 -0.81 18.95 6.86
CA GLN A 273 -0.40 19.62 5.61
C GLN A 273 0.01 21.07 5.83
N ARG A 274 -0.82 21.84 6.56
CA ARG A 274 -0.50 23.25 6.89
C ARG A 274 0.74 23.38 7.75
N ALA A 275 0.97 22.46 8.69
CA ALA A 275 2.16 22.49 9.54
C ALA A 275 3.44 22.16 8.74
N MET A 276 3.38 21.20 7.82
CA MET A 276 4.53 20.80 7.00
C MET A 276 4.97 21.89 6.03
N VAL A 277 4.03 22.60 5.40
CA VAL A 277 4.32 23.69 4.44
C VAL A 277 5.13 24.83 5.06
N LYS A 278 5.00 25.05 6.38
CA LYS A 278 5.78 26.07 7.09
C LYS A 278 7.29 25.77 7.07
N ALA A 279 7.66 24.50 7.07
CA ALA A 279 9.05 24.05 7.18
C ALA A 279 9.66 23.59 5.84
N CYS A 280 8.85 23.10 4.90
CA CYS A 280 9.29 22.58 3.60
C CYS A 280 8.26 22.95 2.50
N PRO A 281 8.68 23.31 1.27
CA PRO A 281 7.78 23.76 0.21
C PRO A 281 6.98 22.60 -0.43
N HIS A 282 6.04 22.02 0.32
CA HIS A 282 5.07 21.07 -0.22
C HIS A 282 4.00 21.80 -1.04
N ILE A 283 3.52 21.16 -2.10
CA ILE A 283 2.51 21.70 -3.01
C ILE A 283 1.22 20.90 -2.83
N TRP A 284 0.12 21.59 -2.52
CA TRP A 284 -1.20 20.98 -2.35
C TRP A 284 -2.20 21.59 -3.30
N PHE A 285 -2.87 20.76 -4.10
CA PHE A 285 -3.82 21.18 -5.13
C PHE A 285 -5.28 20.99 -4.69
N GLU A 286 -6.15 21.91 -5.11
CA GLU A 286 -7.60 21.82 -4.92
C GLU A 286 -8.22 20.92 -6.00
N ARG A 287 -9.10 19.99 -5.61
CA ARG A 287 -9.66 18.99 -6.54
C ARG A 287 -10.58 19.59 -7.61
N SER A 288 -11.12 20.79 -7.38
CA SER A 288 -12.11 21.45 -8.23
C SER A 288 -11.52 22.27 -9.37
N GLU A 289 -10.23 22.60 -9.36
CA GLU A 289 -9.61 23.39 -10.42
C GLU A 289 -9.06 22.50 -11.55
N VAL A 290 -9.79 22.44 -12.67
CA VAL A 290 -9.43 21.66 -13.86
C VAL A 290 -8.15 22.18 -14.54
N LYS A 291 -7.69 23.39 -14.20
CA LYS A 291 -6.47 24.02 -14.74
C LYS A 291 -5.17 23.34 -14.28
N ASP A 292 -5.16 22.66 -13.13
CA ASP A 292 -3.93 22.12 -12.53
C ASP A 292 -3.47 20.77 -13.08
N ARG A 293 -4.31 20.07 -13.85
CA ARG A 293 -3.91 18.80 -14.50
C ARG A 293 -2.83 18.98 -15.57
N HIS A 294 -2.75 20.15 -16.18
CA HIS A 294 -1.74 20.47 -17.18
C HIS A 294 -0.35 20.72 -16.53
N LEU A 295 -0.29 21.17 -15.27
CA LEU A 295 0.99 21.43 -14.59
C LEU A 295 1.78 20.14 -14.32
N VAL A 296 1.10 19.04 -13.99
CA VAL A 296 1.75 17.72 -13.81
C VAL A 296 2.32 17.19 -15.12
N ILE A 297 1.66 17.46 -16.25
CA ILE A 297 2.14 17.11 -17.59
C ILE A 297 3.36 17.96 -17.95
N ASN A 298 3.32 19.26 -17.67
CA ASN A 298 4.44 20.17 -17.91
C ASN A 298 5.74 19.75 -17.18
N PHE A 299 5.67 19.07 -16.02
CA PHE A 299 6.87 18.54 -15.36
C PHE A 299 7.62 17.49 -16.19
N PHE A 300 6.90 16.67 -16.95
CA PHE A 300 7.50 15.72 -17.89
C PHE A 300 7.97 16.39 -19.19
N GLU A 301 7.52 17.62 -19.47
CA GLU A 301 7.96 18.41 -20.62
C GLU A 301 9.26 19.18 -20.37
N ILE A 302 9.56 19.55 -19.11
CA ILE A 302 10.70 20.41 -18.74
C ILE A 302 12.08 19.68 -18.81
N GLY A 303 12.12 18.40 -19.19
CA GLY A 303 13.39 17.65 -19.32
C GLY A 303 14.06 17.30 -17.98
N CYS A 304 13.30 17.35 -16.88
CA CYS A 304 13.77 16.95 -15.56
C CYS A 304 14.12 15.46 -15.49
N THR A 305 15.14 15.11 -14.70
CA THR A 305 15.46 13.71 -14.40
C THR A 305 14.42 13.11 -13.47
N VAL A 306 13.78 12.03 -13.90
CA VAL A 306 12.85 11.23 -13.10
C VAL A 306 13.61 10.11 -12.41
N TYR A 307 13.33 9.89 -11.13
CA TYR A 307 13.89 8.83 -10.31
C TYR A 307 12.76 7.85 -9.99
N PRO A 308 12.65 6.73 -10.72
CA PRO A 308 11.59 5.78 -10.51
C PRO A 308 11.83 4.97 -9.23
N VAL A 309 10.77 4.71 -8.47
CA VAL A 309 10.83 3.93 -7.24
C VAL A 309 9.73 2.88 -7.25
N ALA A 310 10.11 1.62 -6.99
CA ALA A 310 9.14 0.54 -6.81
C ALA A 310 9.01 0.21 -5.32
N ILE A 311 7.79 0.16 -4.83
CA ILE A 311 7.43 -0.24 -3.47
C ILE A 311 6.60 -1.52 -3.57
N LYS A 312 7.07 -2.61 -2.96
CA LYS A 312 6.33 -3.87 -2.86
C LYS A 312 6.08 -4.23 -1.41
N TYR A 313 4.82 -4.39 -1.05
CA TYR A 313 4.42 -4.86 0.28
C TYR A 313 4.40 -6.37 0.31
N ASP A 314 4.71 -6.93 1.48
CA ASP A 314 4.55 -8.35 1.77
C ASP A 314 3.21 -8.55 2.49
N PRO A 315 2.19 -9.07 1.80
CA PRO A 315 0.83 -9.11 2.31
C PRO A 315 0.71 -10.09 3.49
N ARG A 316 1.69 -11.00 3.69
CA ARG A 316 1.69 -11.98 4.80
C ARG A 316 1.59 -11.32 6.17
N PHE A 317 2.09 -10.10 6.32
CA PHE A 317 2.14 -9.40 7.61
C PHE A 317 1.02 -8.39 7.83
N GLY A 318 0.44 -7.88 6.74
CA GLY A 318 -0.63 -6.91 6.72
C GLY A 318 -0.90 -6.47 5.28
N ASP A 319 -2.18 -6.18 4.99
CA ASP A 319 -2.59 -5.66 3.69
C ASP A 319 -2.49 -4.13 3.69
N ALA A 320 -1.54 -3.58 2.94
CA ALA A 320 -1.35 -2.13 2.83
C ALA A 320 -2.32 -1.46 1.85
N PHE A 321 -3.14 -2.19 1.10
CA PHE A 321 -4.00 -1.60 0.09
C PHE A 321 -5.09 -0.71 0.70
N TRP A 322 -5.21 0.52 0.19
CA TRP A 322 -6.29 1.42 0.60
C TRP A 322 -7.29 1.71 -0.52
N ASN A 323 -8.56 1.52 -0.18
CA ASN A 323 -9.69 1.98 -0.98
C ASN A 323 -10.51 3.00 -0.17
N SER A 324 -10.31 4.28 -0.49
CA SER A 324 -11.00 5.40 0.16
C SER A 324 -12.52 5.37 -0.01
N SER A 325 -13.05 4.67 -1.03
CA SER A 325 -14.49 4.53 -1.25
C SER A 325 -15.12 3.51 -0.29
N LYS A 326 -14.31 2.61 0.30
CA LYS A 326 -14.77 1.57 1.24
C LYS A 326 -14.51 1.96 2.69
N PHE A 327 -13.37 2.58 2.98
CA PHE A 327 -12.96 2.91 4.36
C PHE A 327 -12.36 4.31 4.45
N GLY A 328 -12.77 5.07 5.47
CA GLY A 328 -12.13 6.33 5.85
C GLY A 328 -10.69 6.15 6.35
N MET A 329 -9.89 7.21 6.28
CA MET A 329 -8.45 7.19 6.63
C MET A 329 -8.18 6.65 8.05
N VAL A 330 -8.96 7.08 9.05
CA VAL A 330 -8.78 6.63 10.44
C VAL A 330 -9.01 5.13 10.56
N ASN A 331 -10.06 4.62 9.93
CA ASN A 331 -10.36 3.19 9.95
C ASN A 331 -9.25 2.39 9.25
N TYR A 332 -8.76 2.88 8.11
CA TYR A 332 -7.60 2.29 7.42
C TYR A 332 -6.35 2.27 8.30
N LEU A 333 -6.00 3.38 8.96
CA LEU A 333 -4.84 3.44 9.86
C LEU A 333 -4.99 2.46 11.03
N LEU A 334 -6.19 2.34 11.63
CA LEU A 334 -6.44 1.34 12.67
C LEU A 334 -6.30 -0.10 12.15
N HIS A 335 -6.66 -0.37 10.89
CA HIS A 335 -6.42 -1.66 10.26
C HIS A 335 -4.91 -1.95 10.11
N MET A 336 -4.13 -0.96 9.68
CA MET A 336 -2.67 -1.10 9.58
C MET A 336 -2.05 -1.31 10.95
N MET A 337 -2.46 -0.51 11.94
CA MET A 337 -1.95 -0.56 13.31
C MET A 337 -2.38 -1.81 14.08
N SER A 338 -3.43 -2.52 13.64
CA SER A 338 -3.85 -3.81 14.21
C SER A 338 -3.31 -5.04 13.46
N SER A 339 -2.56 -4.82 12.37
CA SER A 339 -1.85 -5.88 11.63
C SER A 339 -0.59 -6.34 12.39
N TRP A 340 0.11 -7.40 11.96
CA TRP A 340 1.30 -7.85 12.69
C TRP A 340 2.51 -6.94 12.47
N ALA A 341 2.71 -6.49 11.23
CA ALA A 341 3.70 -5.52 10.82
C ALA A 341 3.36 -5.03 9.41
N ILE A 342 4.01 -3.95 8.96
CA ILE A 342 3.98 -3.54 7.56
C ILE A 342 5.36 -3.83 6.98
N VAL A 343 5.48 -4.87 6.16
CA VAL A 343 6.76 -5.25 5.57
C VAL A 343 6.75 -4.83 4.11
N CYS A 344 7.76 -4.09 3.68
CA CYS A 344 7.91 -3.71 2.28
C CYS A 344 9.37 -3.61 1.86
N SER A 345 9.55 -3.69 0.55
CA SER A 345 10.84 -3.47 -0.12
C SER A 345 10.69 -2.27 -1.05
N VAL A 346 11.69 -1.39 -1.02
CA VAL A 346 11.78 -0.15 -1.79
C VAL A 346 13.01 -0.27 -2.68
N TRP A 347 12.79 -0.25 -4.00
CA TRP A 347 13.87 -0.25 -4.98
C TRP A 347 13.96 1.13 -5.62
N TYR A 348 15.14 1.74 -5.53
CA TYR A 348 15.48 2.94 -6.30
C TYR A 348 16.01 2.51 -7.67
N LEU A 349 15.23 2.74 -8.73
CA LEU A 349 15.63 2.37 -10.08
C LEU A 349 16.57 3.44 -10.66
N PRO A 350 17.40 3.09 -11.67
CA PRO A 350 18.25 4.05 -12.35
C PRO A 350 17.47 5.29 -12.82
N PRO A 351 18.03 6.50 -12.70
CA PRO A 351 17.39 7.72 -13.15
C PRO A 351 17.09 7.68 -14.64
N MET A 352 15.95 8.23 -15.02
CA MET A 352 15.45 8.25 -16.39
C MET A 352 15.24 9.69 -16.84
N SER A 353 15.76 10.02 -18.00
CA SER A 353 15.43 11.25 -18.74
C SER A 353 14.66 10.89 -20.01
N ARG A 354 13.94 11.87 -20.54
CA ARG A 354 13.27 11.77 -21.83
C ARG A 354 14.30 11.52 -22.94
N MET A 355 14.01 10.58 -23.83
CA MET A 355 14.86 10.28 -24.99
C MET A 355 14.57 11.25 -26.15
N GLU A 356 15.50 11.33 -27.10
CA GLU A 356 15.29 12.11 -28.32
C GLU A 356 14.12 11.52 -29.13
N GLY A 357 13.17 12.38 -29.55
CA GLY A 357 11.97 11.96 -30.28
C GLY A 357 10.86 11.28 -29.44
N GLU A 358 11.11 11.00 -28.16
CA GLU A 358 10.08 10.47 -27.24
C GLU A 358 9.11 11.60 -26.85
N ASP A 359 7.80 11.36 -26.80
CA ASP A 359 6.84 12.31 -26.24
C ASP A 359 6.67 12.15 -24.71
N ALA A 360 5.98 13.09 -24.05
CA ALA A 360 5.81 13.05 -22.60
C ALA A 360 4.99 11.83 -22.11
N VAL A 361 4.03 11.35 -22.91
CA VAL A 361 3.17 10.20 -22.58
C VAL A 361 3.96 8.90 -22.71
N GLN A 362 4.75 8.75 -23.78
CA GLN A 362 5.67 7.65 -24.01
C GLN A 362 6.69 7.56 -22.88
N PHE A 363 7.27 8.70 -22.48
CA PHE A 363 8.20 8.75 -21.35
C PHE A 363 7.55 8.31 -20.03
N ALA A 364 6.35 8.84 -19.72
CA ALA A 364 5.61 8.45 -18.52
C ALA A 364 5.27 6.95 -18.52
N ASN A 365 4.87 6.39 -19.66
CA ASN A 365 4.61 4.96 -19.82
C ASN A 365 5.88 4.12 -19.64
N ARG A 366 7.03 4.56 -20.15
CA ARG A 366 8.31 3.87 -19.96
C ARG A 366 8.74 3.85 -18.48
N VAL A 367 8.58 4.97 -17.77
CA VAL A 367 8.84 5.06 -16.31
C VAL A 367 7.90 4.12 -15.55
N LYS A 368 6.59 4.16 -15.87
CA LYS A 368 5.58 3.29 -15.27
C LYS A 368 5.90 1.82 -15.48
N ALA A 369 6.24 1.41 -16.71
CA ALA A 369 6.58 0.05 -17.05
C ALA A 369 7.82 -0.45 -16.27
N ALA A 370 8.83 0.42 -16.08
CA ALA A 370 10.00 0.10 -15.27
C ALA A 370 9.64 -0.16 -13.80
N ILE A 371 8.82 0.71 -13.20
CA ILE A 371 8.34 0.56 -11.82
C ILE A 371 7.49 -0.71 -11.68
N ALA A 372 6.55 -0.92 -12.60
CA ALA A 372 5.65 -2.08 -12.58
C ALA A 372 6.44 -3.39 -12.67
N ARG A 373 7.39 -3.48 -13.61
CA ARG A 373 8.25 -4.66 -13.77
C ARG A 373 9.06 -4.97 -12.51
N LYS A 374 9.66 -3.95 -11.88
CA LYS A 374 10.46 -4.15 -10.66
C LYS A 374 9.58 -4.51 -9.46
N GLY A 375 8.40 -3.89 -9.34
CA GLY A 375 7.43 -4.17 -8.28
C GLY A 375 6.69 -5.50 -8.43
N GLY A 376 6.81 -6.18 -9.58
CA GLY A 376 5.99 -7.34 -9.92
C GLY A 376 4.50 -6.99 -10.07
N LEU A 377 4.21 -5.76 -10.50
CA LEU A 377 2.87 -5.23 -10.71
C LEU A 377 2.48 -5.39 -12.19
N ALA A 378 1.19 -5.53 -12.46
CA ALA A 378 0.70 -5.53 -13.84
C ALA A 378 0.79 -4.12 -14.44
N ASP A 379 1.37 -4.02 -15.64
CA ASP A 379 1.40 -2.79 -16.41
C ASP A 379 0.10 -2.66 -17.22
N LEU A 380 -0.81 -1.80 -16.76
CA LEU A 380 -2.15 -1.65 -17.31
C LEU A 380 -2.29 -0.31 -18.01
N LEU A 381 -3.06 -0.20 -19.09
CA LEU A 381 -3.25 1.07 -19.81
C LEU A 381 -4.09 2.10 -19.02
N TRP A 382 -4.81 1.66 -17.99
CA TRP A 382 -5.69 2.49 -17.16
C TRP A 382 -5.12 2.71 -15.75
N ASP A 383 -5.65 3.72 -15.05
CA ASP A 383 -5.19 4.14 -13.72
C ASP A 383 -6.19 3.80 -12.59
N GLY A 384 -5.80 4.07 -11.34
CA GLY A 384 -6.63 3.83 -10.16
C GLY A 384 -7.90 4.69 -10.07
N GLY A 385 -8.13 5.64 -10.99
CA GLY A 385 -9.33 6.47 -11.07
C GLY A 385 -10.60 5.65 -11.34
N LEU A 386 -10.47 4.47 -11.96
CA LEU A 386 -11.56 3.51 -12.13
C LEU A 386 -12.12 2.97 -10.81
N LYS A 387 -11.43 3.15 -9.67
CA LYS A 387 -11.99 2.89 -8.32
C LYS A 387 -13.22 3.74 -7.99
N ARG A 388 -13.44 4.85 -8.72
CA ARG A 388 -14.39 5.91 -8.35
C ARG A 388 -15.33 6.33 -9.48
N GLY A 389 -15.03 5.97 -10.73
CA GLY A 389 -15.78 6.42 -11.91
C GLY A 389 -16.00 5.28 -12.90
N LYS A 390 -17.03 5.44 -13.75
CA LYS A 390 -17.27 4.51 -14.87
C LYS A 390 -16.13 4.66 -15.90
N VAL A 391 -15.79 3.55 -16.55
CA VAL A 391 -14.88 3.55 -17.70
C VAL A 391 -15.41 4.55 -18.74
N LYS A 392 -14.54 5.37 -19.32
CA LYS A 392 -14.94 6.30 -20.40
C LYS A 392 -15.50 5.51 -21.57
N GLU A 393 -16.56 6.03 -22.21
CA GLU A 393 -17.22 5.35 -23.34
C GLU A 393 -16.23 4.98 -24.47
N VAL A 394 -15.26 5.84 -24.78
CA VAL A 394 -14.23 5.57 -25.79
C VAL A 394 -13.45 4.28 -25.53
N PHE A 395 -13.04 4.02 -24.28
CA PHE A 395 -12.32 2.78 -23.94
C PHE A 395 -13.23 1.56 -23.99
N LYS A 396 -14.52 1.73 -23.66
CA LYS A 396 -15.52 0.67 -23.82
C LYS A 396 -15.72 0.35 -25.30
N GLU A 397 -15.85 1.36 -26.14
CA GLU A 397 -16.01 1.22 -27.59
C GLU A 397 -14.78 0.57 -28.23
N GLU A 398 -13.56 0.94 -27.82
CA GLU A 398 -12.33 0.31 -28.31
C GLU A 398 -12.25 -1.17 -27.91
N GLN A 399 -12.55 -1.50 -26.64
CA GLN A 399 -12.61 -2.89 -26.20
C GLN A 399 -13.73 -3.65 -26.91
N GLN A 400 -14.93 -3.07 -27.05
CA GLN A 400 -16.04 -3.65 -27.81
C GLN A 400 -15.67 -3.86 -29.27
N LYS A 401 -14.93 -2.95 -29.91
CA LYS A 401 -14.39 -3.13 -31.26
C LYS A 401 -13.37 -4.25 -31.33
N LEU A 402 -12.49 -4.38 -30.33
CA LEU A 402 -11.53 -5.50 -30.24
C LEU A 402 -12.25 -6.84 -30.06
N TYR A 403 -13.26 -6.90 -29.18
CA TYR A 403 -14.12 -8.08 -29.00
C TYR A 403 -14.95 -8.38 -30.26
N SER A 404 -15.52 -7.36 -30.92
CA SER A 404 -16.25 -7.50 -32.19
C SER A 404 -15.32 -8.07 -33.25
N LYS A 405 -14.12 -7.51 -33.43
CA LYS A 405 -13.12 -8.05 -34.36
C LYS A 405 -12.69 -9.47 -34.01
N ARG A 406 -12.57 -9.81 -32.71
CA ARG A 406 -12.24 -11.17 -32.26
C ARG A 406 -13.37 -12.17 -32.54
N ASN A 407 -14.63 -11.73 -32.53
CA ASN A 407 -15.81 -12.55 -32.78
C ASN A 407 -16.22 -12.57 -34.27
N GLU A 408 -15.96 -11.50 -35.02
CA GLU A 408 -16.27 -11.36 -36.45
C GLU A 408 -15.44 -12.29 -37.33
N TRP A 409 -14.29 -12.78 -36.85
CA TRP A 409 -13.51 -13.77 -37.58
C TRP A 409 -14.02 -15.22 -37.45
N LYS A 410 -15.10 -15.47 -36.69
CA LYS A 410 -15.67 -16.82 -36.52
C LYS A 410 -17.16 -16.92 -36.83
N SER A 411 -17.94 -15.86 -36.64
CA SER A 411 -19.40 -15.92 -36.91
C SER A 411 -19.85 -15.47 -38.31
N LEU A 412 -18.99 -14.80 -39.10
CA LEU A 412 -19.38 -14.28 -40.42
C LEU A 412 -19.16 -15.24 -41.59
N LYS A 413 -18.63 -16.44 -41.34
CA LYS A 413 -18.63 -17.54 -42.33
C LYS A 413 -19.82 -18.49 -42.21
N LEU A 414 -20.70 -18.30 -41.23
CA LEU A 414 -21.89 -19.14 -41.04
C LEU A 414 -23.19 -18.54 -41.59
N PHE A 415 -23.13 -17.37 -42.23
CA PHE A 415 -24.30 -16.63 -42.70
C PHE A 415 -24.19 -16.15 -44.17
N ILE A 416 -23.35 -16.80 -44.99
CA ILE A 416 -23.41 -16.70 -46.46
C ILE A 416 -23.48 -18.09 -47.05
#